data_AF-A0A381WAV0-F1
#
_entry.id   AF-A0A381WAV0-F1
#
_cell.length_a   1.000
_cell.length_b   1.000
_cell.length_c   1.000
_cell.angle_alpha   90.00
_cell.angle_beta   90.00
_cell.angle_gamma   90.00
#
_symmetry.space_group_name_H-M   'P 1'
#
loop_
_entity.id
_entity.type
_entity.pdbx_description
1 polymer ?
#
loop_
_entity_poly.entity_id
_entity_poly.type
_entity_poly.pdbx_seq_one_letter_code
_entity_poly.pdbx_strand_id
1 'polypeptide(L)' 'MNQKSLLVVESPSKARTIEQYLDNKYEVIACVGHVKDLPSNELGVDIENDFNMTLAVLPDRKQFIQELKRKSK' A
#
# COMPACT_ATOMS: atom_id res chain seq x y z
N MET A 1 -5.99 22.32 11.53
CA MET A 1 -5.01 21.96 10.48
C MET A 1 -5.78 21.32 9.36
N ASN A 2 -5.61 21.78 8.12
CA ASN A 2 -6.39 21.28 6.98
C ASN A 2 -6.03 19.81 6.75
N GLN A 3 -6.90 18.86 7.10
CA GLN A 3 -6.69 17.44 6.83
C GLN A 3 -6.72 17.25 5.31
N LYS A 4 -5.55 17.02 4.71
CA LYS A 4 -5.46 16.67 3.30
C LYS A 4 -5.88 15.21 3.16
N SER A 5 -6.79 14.94 2.23
CA SER A 5 -7.13 13.56 1.88
C SER A 5 -5.88 12.82 1.38
N LEU A 6 -5.71 11.58 1.83
CA LEU A 6 -4.59 10.72 1.46
C LEU A 6 -4.90 9.98 0.15
N LEU A 7 -4.02 10.11 -0.84
CA LEU A 7 -4.06 9.34 -2.08
C LEU A 7 -2.87 8.37 -2.10
N VAL A 8 -3.13 7.10 -2.42
CA VAL A 8 -2.08 6.08 -2.51
C VAL A 8 -1.91 5.65 -3.97
N VAL A 9 -0.67 5.60 -4.44
CA VAL A 9 -0.33 5.18 -5.80
C VAL A 9 0.78 4.15 -5.80
N GLU A 10 0.99 3.49 -6.93
CA GLU A 10 1.96 2.40 -7.02
C GLU A 10 3.42 2.87 -7.09
N SER A 11 3.71 3.94 -7.83
CA SER A 11 5.10 4.37 -8.11
C SER A 11 5.37 5.82 -7.66
N PRO A 12 6.63 6.13 -7.26
CA PRO A 12 7.00 7.49 -6.87
C PRO A 12 6.83 8.52 -8.00
N SER A 13 7.01 8.11 -9.25
CA SER A 13 6.80 8.96 -10.42
C SER A 13 5.34 9.41 -10.55
N LYS A 14 4.39 8.47 -10.42
CA LYS A 14 2.95 8.79 -10.43
C LYS A 14 2.60 9.74 -9.29
N ALA A 15 3.17 9.54 -8.10
CA ALA A 15 2.90 10.40 -6.94
C ALA A 15 3.25 11.87 -7.23
N ARG A 16 4.48 12.12 -7.71
CA ARG A 16 4.95 13.48 -8.07
C ARG A 16 4.07 14.14 -9.12
N THR A 17 3.70 13.41 -10.16
CA THR A 17 2.85 13.94 -11.24
C THR A 17 1.44 14.26 -10.74
N ILE A 18 0.85 13.40 -9.92
CA ILE A 18 -0.51 13.60 -9.41
C ILE A 18 -0.55 14.74 -8.37
N GLU A 19 0.48 14.89 -7.52
CA GLU A 19 0.58 16.04 -6.62
C GLU A 19 0.56 17.37 -7.37
N GLN A 20 1.28 17.45 -8.49
CA GLN A 20 1.29 18.62 -9.36
C GLN A 20 -0.09 18.89 -9.97
N TYR A 21 -0.79 17.86 -10.45
CA TYR A 21 -2.13 18.02 -11.04
C TYR A 21 -3.22 18.37 -10.03
N LEU A 22 -3.05 18.03 -8.77
CA LEU A 22 -4.03 18.27 -7.72
C LEU A 22 -3.72 19.52 -6.87
N ASP A 23 -2.84 20.41 -7.35
CA ASP A 23 -2.41 21.63 -6.65
C ASP A 23 -1.94 21.38 -5.20
N ASN A 24 -1.32 20.22 -4.93
CA ASN A 24 -0.93 19.79 -3.59
C ASN A 24 -2.08 19.79 -2.54
N LYS A 25 -3.34 19.67 -2.99
CA LYS A 25 -4.52 19.58 -2.10
C LYS A 25 -4.62 18.23 -1.37
N TYR A 26 -4.02 17.21 -1.97
CA TYR A 26 -3.97 15.85 -1.44
C TYR A 26 -2.55 15.55 -0.95
N GLU A 27 -2.44 14.65 0.02
CA GLU A 27 -1.16 14.03 0.35
C GLU A 27 -1.05 12.76 -0.49
N VAL A 28 -0.03 12.63 -1.34
CA VAL A 28 0.12 11.47 -2.21
C VAL A 28 1.32 10.64 -1.78
N ILE A 29 1.10 9.36 -1.49
CA ILE A 29 2.18 8.42 -1.12
C ILE A 29 2.26 7.26 -2.11
N ALA A 30 3.47 6.74 -2.31
CA ALA A 30 3.72 5.61 -3.21
C ALA A 30 3.98 4.32 -2.42
N CYS A 31 3.32 3.21 -2.78
CA CYS A 31 3.52 1.90 -2.15
C CYS A 31 4.72 1.12 -2.72
N VAL A 32 5.24 1.54 -3.87
CA VAL A 32 6.40 0.95 -4.56
C VAL A 32 6.18 -0.55 -4.83
N GLY A 33 5.05 -0.87 -5.47
CA GLY A 33 4.65 -2.25 -5.78
C GLY A 33 3.78 -2.91 -4.71
N HIS A 34 3.80 -4.24 -4.65
CA HIS A 34 2.96 -5.01 -3.73
C HIS A 34 3.34 -4.76 -2.26
N VAL A 35 2.35 -4.86 -1.38
CA VAL A 35 2.51 -4.69 0.09
C VAL A 35 2.23 -5.97 0.88
N LYS A 36 1.51 -6.90 0.27
CA LYS A 36 1.23 -8.23 0.77
C LYS A 36 1.41 -9.23 -0.36
N ASP A 37 1.79 -10.45 -0.01
CA ASP A 37 1.92 -11.57 -0.92
C ASP A 37 1.60 -12.88 -0.17
N LEU A 38 1.56 -13.99 -0.88
CA LEU A 38 1.52 -15.32 -0.26
C LEU A 38 2.75 -15.50 0.66
N PRO A 39 2.62 -16.25 1.77
CA PRO A 39 3.74 -16.58 2.63
C PRO A 39 4.85 -17.26 1.83
N SER A 40 6.11 -16.86 2.03
CA SER A 40 7.24 -17.42 1.29
C SER A 40 7.53 -18.89 1.62
N ASN A 41 7.02 -19.37 2.75
CA ASN A 41 7.42 -20.65 3.35
C ASN A 41 6.28 -21.68 3.35
N GLU A 42 5.10 -21.32 2.83
CA GLU A 42 3.90 -22.16 2.82
C GLU A 42 3.15 -21.93 1.50
N LEU A 43 2.32 -22.88 1.08
CA LEU A 43 1.55 -22.74 -0.17
C LEU A 43 0.66 -21.49 -0.15
N GLY A 44 0.17 -21.08 1.02
CA GLY A 44 -0.62 -19.87 1.19
C GLY A 44 -2.02 -19.93 0.58
N VAL A 45 -2.38 -21.05 -0.05
CA VAL A 45 -3.68 -21.28 -0.70
C VAL A 45 -4.25 -22.60 -0.20
N ASP A 46 -5.47 -22.55 0.32
CA ASP A 46 -6.22 -23.71 0.77
C ASP A 46 -7.13 -24.23 -0.35
N ILE A 47 -6.67 -25.27 -1.05
CA ILE A 47 -7.36 -25.84 -2.23
C ILE A 47 -8.69 -26.51 -1.84
N GLU A 48 -8.78 -27.04 -0.63
CA GLU A 48 -9.98 -27.75 -0.14
C GLU A 48 -11.07 -26.78 0.33
N ASN A 49 -10.70 -25.53 0.62
CA ASN A 49 -11.59 -24.49 1.15
C ASN A 49 -11.72 -23.31 0.17
N ASP A 50 -12.25 -23.59 -1.02
CA ASP A 50 -12.56 -22.59 -2.06
C ASP A 50 -11.37 -21.69 -2.43
N PHE A 51 -10.16 -22.26 -2.46
CA PHE A 51 -8.92 -21.54 -2.74
C PHE A 51 -8.66 -20.36 -1.79
N ASN A 52 -9.08 -20.47 -0.52
CA ASN A 52 -8.88 -19.41 0.44
C ASN A 52 -7.39 -19.09 0.60
N MET A 53 -7.04 -17.80 0.54
CA MET A 53 -5.66 -17.34 0.52
C MET A 53 -5.26 -16.70 1.84
N THR A 54 -4.12 -17.13 2.36
CA THR A 54 -3.43 -16.42 3.44
C THR A 54 -2.45 -15.43 2.83
N LEU A 55 -2.50 -14.16 3.28
CA LEU A 55 -1.59 -13.11 2.80
C LEU A 55 -0.71 -12.60 3.94
N ALA A 56 0.59 -12.55 3.70
CA ALA A 56 1.59 -12.00 4.60
C ALA A 56 2.06 -10.62 4.12
N VAL A 57 2.38 -9.72 5.07
CA VAL A 57 2.97 -8.42 4.74
C VAL A 57 4.43 -8.63 4.35
N LEU A 58 4.82 -8.10 3.19
CA LEU A 58 6.20 -8.19 2.72
C LEU A 58 7.16 -7.49 3.71
N PRO A 59 8.32 -8.09 4.05
CA PRO A 59 9.22 -7.56 5.09
C PRO A 59 9.67 -6.12 4.83
N ASP A 60 9.97 -5.79 3.58
CA ASP A 60 10.41 -4.48 3.09
C ASP A 60 9.27 -3.45 2.98
N ARG A 61 8.02 -3.86 3.22
CA ARG A 61 6.83 -3.00 3.17
C ARG A 61 6.24 -2.68 4.53
N LYS A 62 6.82 -3.20 5.61
CA LYS A 62 6.39 -2.91 6.99
C LYS A 62 6.42 -1.41 7.31
N GLN A 63 7.47 -0.71 6.91
CA GLN A 63 7.60 0.73 7.14
C GLN A 63 6.52 1.52 6.39
N PHE A 64 6.24 1.17 5.13
CA PHE A 64 5.17 1.78 4.36
C PHE A 64 3.80 1.59 5.02
N ILE A 65 3.49 0.38 5.51
CA ILE A 65 2.22 0.11 6.21
C ILE A 65 2.10 0.92 7.51
N GLN A 66 3.20 1.10 8.24
CA GLN A 66 3.20 1.95 9.44
C GLN A 66 2.93 3.41 9.08
N GLU A 67 3.58 3.92 8.03
CA GLU A 67 3.35 5.27 7.53
C GLU A 67 1.90 5.47 7.07
N LEU A 68 1.37 4.54 6.27
CA LEU A 68 -0.02 4.55 5.81
C LEU A 68 -1.00 4.57 6.97
N LYS A 69 -0.80 3.74 8.00
CA LYS A 69 -1.63 3.73 9.22
C LYS A 69 -1.56 5.03 10.00
N ARG A 70 -0.41 5.73 9.98
CA ARG A 70 -0.25 7.03 10.63
C ARG A 70 -0.96 8.14 9.87
N LYS A 71 -0.89 8.13 8.54
CA LYS A 71 -1.47 9.16 7.66
C LYS A 71 -2.97 9.00 7.40
N SER A 72 -3.53 7.82 7.64
CA SER A 72 -4.96 7.54 7.46
C SER A 72 -5.82 7.87 8.69
N LYS A 73 -5.21 8.36 9.78
CA LYS A 73 -5.90 8.85 10.98
C LYS A 73 -6.03 10.37 10.93
#